data_AF-A0AA94HLF6-F1
#
_entry.id   AF-A0AA94HLF6-F1
#
_cell.length_a   1.000
_cell.length_b   1.000
_cell.length_c   1.000
_cell.angle_alpha   90.00
_cell.angle_beta   90.00
_cell.angle_gamma   90.00
#
_symmetry.space_group_name_H-M   'P 1'
#
loop_
_entity.id
_entity.type
_entity.pdbx_description
1 polymer ?
#
loop_
_entity_poly.entity_id
_entity_poly.type
_entity_poly.pdbx_seq_one_letter_code
_entity_poly.pdbx_strand_id
1 'polypeptide(L)'
;MPKASSNPTQRPRKRAPQPVAETRSGRDALERALAVAVVVFGSIAVLGFAATLLHVAFRDGNDFFAGIAWQYAFWLPLVALPIMIVLVVVLVIMSARDKASTHRA
;
A
#
# COMPACT_ATOMS: atom_id res chain seq x y z
N MET A 1 23.49 2.20 65.34
CA MET A 1 23.68 1.61 63.99
C MET A 1 22.81 2.38 63.00
N PRO A 2 23.41 3.09 62.02
CA PRO A 2 22.70 3.86 61.01
C PRO A 2 22.53 3.03 59.73
N LYS A 3 21.35 3.07 59.09
CA LYS A 3 21.22 2.89 57.63
C LYS A 3 20.09 3.75 57.09
N ALA A 4 20.39 5.04 56.92
CA ALA A 4 19.81 5.83 55.86
C ALA A 4 20.43 5.37 54.53
N SER A 5 19.61 4.92 53.59
CA SER A 5 19.97 4.78 52.18
C SER A 5 18.92 5.52 51.37
N SER A 6 18.98 6.85 51.45
CA SER A 6 18.31 7.73 50.51
C SER A 6 19.10 7.69 49.20
N ASN A 7 18.65 6.88 48.25
CA ASN A 7 19.25 6.80 46.92
C ASN A 7 19.01 8.13 46.17
N PRO A 8 20.03 8.99 45.94
CA PRO A 8 19.82 10.34 45.43
C PRO A 8 19.96 10.46 43.90
N THR A 9 19.94 9.34 43.16
CA THR A 9 20.22 9.35 41.70
C THR A 9 19.02 9.10 40.80
N GLN A 10 17.78 9.04 41.30
CA GLN A 10 16.61 9.12 40.42
C GLN A 10 16.35 10.56 39.98
N ARG A 11 17.26 11.08 39.15
CA ARG A 11 17.02 12.25 38.31
C ARG A 11 15.82 11.90 37.42
N PRO A 12 14.68 12.61 37.48
CA PRO A 12 13.64 12.43 36.48
C PRO A 12 14.27 12.85 35.16
N ARG A 13 14.52 11.87 34.28
CA ARG A 13 14.99 12.15 32.92
C ARG A 13 13.86 12.94 32.27
N LYS A 14 13.96 14.27 32.29
CA LYS A 14 13.09 15.17 31.51
C LYS A 14 13.05 14.58 30.12
N ARG A 15 11.91 14.00 29.76
CA ARG A 15 11.64 13.51 28.42
C ARG A 15 11.85 14.73 27.52
N ALA A 16 12.94 14.73 26.76
CA ALA A 16 13.16 15.77 25.76
C ALA A 16 11.88 15.86 24.92
N PRO A 17 11.40 17.07 24.59
CA PRO A 17 10.31 17.20 23.64
C PRO A 17 10.73 16.42 22.38
N GLN A 18 10.01 15.34 22.08
CA GLN A 18 10.20 14.67 20.80
C GLN A 18 9.93 15.73 19.73
N PRO A 19 10.88 15.99 18.81
CA PRO A 19 10.61 16.90 17.71
C PRO A 19 9.47 16.30 16.89
N VAL A 20 8.35 16.99 16.99
CA VAL A 20 7.10 16.94 16.22
C VAL A 20 7.06 15.84 15.14
N ALA A 21 6.24 14.81 15.41
CA ALA A 21 5.94 13.69 14.51
C ALA A 21 5.00 14.07 13.34
N GLU A 22 5.02 15.31 12.84
CA GLU A 22 4.06 15.77 11.84
C GLU A 22 4.39 15.33 10.41
N THR A 23 5.67 15.21 10.05
CA THR A 23 6.08 14.76 8.70
C THR A 23 5.93 13.25 8.49
N ARG A 24 5.98 12.46 9.57
CA ARG A 24 5.84 10.99 9.48
C ARG A 24 4.40 10.58 9.22
N SER A 25 3.44 11.26 9.85
CA SER A 25 2.01 10.96 9.72
C SER A 25 1.50 11.07 8.28
N GLY A 26 1.85 12.14 7.55
CA GLY A 26 1.38 12.33 6.17
C GLY A 26 1.94 11.28 5.20
N ARG A 27 3.18 10.88 5.42
CA ARG A 27 3.84 9.85 4.62
C ARG A 27 3.29 8.44 4.89
N ASP A 28 3.10 8.09 6.16
CA ASP A 28 2.52 6.79 6.54
C ASP A 28 1.09 6.65 5.99
N ALA A 29 0.33 7.75 5.98
CA ALA A 29 -1.00 7.79 5.35
C ALA A 29 -0.93 7.61 3.82
N LEU A 30 0.05 8.23 3.15
CA LEU A 30 0.27 8.07 1.71
C LEU A 30 0.67 6.63 1.36
N GLU A 31 1.57 6.00 2.12
CA GLU A 31 1.99 4.61 1.90
C GLU A 31 0.80 3.65 2.08
N ARG A 32 -0.04 3.88 3.10
CA ARG A 32 -1.31 3.14 3.25
C ARG A 32 -2.24 3.34 2.07
N ALA A 33 -2.42 4.57 1.61
CA ALA A 33 -3.28 4.87 0.47
C ALA A 33 -2.78 4.18 -0.81
N LEU A 34 -1.46 4.21 -1.08
CA LEU A 34 -0.87 3.49 -2.21
C LEU A 34 -1.05 1.98 -2.08
N ALA A 35 -0.84 1.41 -0.89
CA ALA A 35 -1.04 -0.02 -0.65
C ALA A 35 -2.50 -0.44 -0.91
N VAL A 36 -3.46 0.35 -0.42
CA VAL A 36 -4.89 0.14 -0.71
C VAL A 36 -5.16 0.26 -2.20
N ALA A 37 -4.61 1.26 -2.88
CA ALA A 37 -4.76 1.44 -4.32
C ALA A 37 -4.22 0.23 -5.11
N VAL A 38 -3.04 -0.30 -4.74
CA VAL A 38 -2.47 -1.52 -5.35
C VAL A 38 -3.45 -2.68 -5.24
N VAL A 39 -4.03 -2.91 -4.05
CA VAL A 39 -5.00 -3.98 -3.84
C VAL A 39 -6.24 -3.76 -4.71
N VAL A 40 -6.80 -2.56 -4.71
CA VAL A 40 -7.99 -2.22 -5.51
C VAL A 40 -7.74 -2.44 -7.00
N PHE A 41 -6.67 -1.88 -7.56
CA PHE A 41 -6.35 -2.07 -8.98
C PHE A 41 -5.98 -3.52 -9.31
N GLY A 42 -5.31 -4.22 -8.41
CA GLY A 42 -5.04 -5.65 -8.53
C GLY A 42 -6.33 -6.47 -8.60
N SER A 43 -7.28 -6.23 -7.70
CA SER A 43 -8.59 -6.90 -7.71
C SER A 43 -9.39 -6.61 -8.98
N ILE A 44 -9.40 -5.34 -9.43
CA ILE A 44 -10.04 -4.93 -10.69
C ILE A 44 -9.43 -5.69 -11.88
N ALA A 45 -8.10 -5.80 -11.93
CA ALA A 45 -7.41 -6.53 -12.99
C ALA A 45 -7.77 -8.03 -12.99
N VAL A 46 -7.78 -8.67 -11.81
CA VAL A 46 -8.15 -10.08 -11.68
C VAL A 46 -9.60 -10.32 -12.09
N LEU A 47 -10.52 -9.46 -11.66
CA LEU A 47 -11.94 -9.55 -12.04
C LEU A 47 -12.14 -9.34 -13.54
N GLY A 48 -11.46 -8.37 -14.15
CA GLY A 48 -11.51 -8.14 -15.60
C GLY A 48 -10.94 -9.33 -16.39
N PHE A 49 -9.85 -9.92 -15.92
CA PHE A 49 -9.30 -11.14 -16.52
C PHE A 49 -10.27 -12.33 -16.39
N ALA A 50 -10.87 -12.55 -15.22
CA ALA A 50 -11.88 -13.58 -15.02
C ALA A 50 -13.10 -13.38 -15.92
N ALA A 51 -13.57 -12.14 -16.09
CA ALA A 51 -14.64 -11.79 -17.01
C ALA A 51 -14.26 -12.08 -18.48
N THR A 52 -12.99 -11.88 -18.85
CA THR A 52 -12.49 -12.23 -20.18
C THR A 52 -12.53 -13.74 -20.42
N LEU A 53 -12.10 -14.54 -19.43
CA LEU A 53 -12.19 -16.01 -19.51
C LEU A 53 -13.65 -16.47 -19.63
N LEU A 54 -14.55 -15.86 -18.85
CA LEU A 54 -15.98 -16.16 -18.88
C LEU A 54 -16.60 -15.81 -20.24
N HIS A 55 -16.22 -14.67 -20.83
CA HIS A 55 -16.61 -14.32 -22.19
C HIS A 55 -16.16 -15.39 -23.18
N VAL A 56 -14.89 -15.80 -23.16
CA VAL A 56 -14.39 -16.82 -24.10
C VAL A 56 -15.15 -18.14 -23.94
N ALA A 57 -15.51 -18.51 -22.71
CA ALA A 57 -16.24 -19.74 -22.43
C ALA A 57 -17.71 -19.73 -22.89
N PHE A 58 -18.38 -18.56 -22.83
CA PHE A 58 -19.82 -18.45 -23.08
C PHE A 58 -20.19 -17.60 -24.31
N ARG A 59 -19.20 -17.14 -25.06
CA ARG A 59 -19.34 -16.24 -26.22
C ARG A 59 -20.32 -16.78 -27.27
N ASP A 60 -20.30 -18.08 -27.55
CA ASP A 60 -21.10 -18.67 -28.62
C ASP A 60 -22.51 -19.08 -28.14
N GLY A 61 -22.80 -18.99 -26.84
CA GLY A 61 -24.06 -19.44 -26.24
C GLY A 61 -24.97 -18.32 -25.73
N ASN A 62 -24.48 -17.07 -25.61
CA ASN A 62 -25.25 -15.98 -25.01
C ASN A 62 -24.78 -14.59 -25.51
N ASP A 63 -25.68 -13.85 -26.15
CA ASP A 63 -25.45 -12.51 -26.73
C ASP A 63 -24.99 -11.45 -25.72
N PHE A 64 -25.32 -11.60 -24.43
CA PHE A 64 -24.84 -10.71 -23.37
C PHE A 64 -23.31 -10.70 -23.28
N PHE A 65 -22.69 -11.88 -23.48
CA PHE A 65 -21.25 -12.00 -23.48
C PHE A 65 -20.67 -11.47 -24.79
N ALA A 66 -21.30 -11.75 -25.93
CA ALA A 66 -20.85 -11.26 -27.24
C ALA A 66 -20.78 -9.71 -27.35
N GLY A 67 -21.59 -8.99 -26.57
CA GLY A 67 -21.67 -7.53 -26.58
C GLY A 67 -20.87 -6.82 -25.48
N ILE A 68 -21.59 -6.07 -24.64
CA ILE A 68 -21.04 -5.06 -23.70
C ILE A 68 -20.04 -5.65 -22.69
N ALA A 69 -20.24 -6.89 -22.27
CA ALA A 69 -19.34 -7.56 -21.34
C ALA A 69 -17.91 -7.67 -21.88
N TRP A 70 -17.73 -7.82 -23.21
CA TRP A 70 -16.41 -7.92 -23.84
C TRP A 70 -15.61 -6.61 -23.75
N GLN A 71 -16.25 -5.47 -24.00
CA GLN A 71 -15.57 -4.18 -23.99
C GLN A 71 -14.95 -3.88 -22.63
N TYR A 72 -15.69 -4.11 -21.54
CA TYR A 72 -15.17 -3.88 -20.20
C TYR A 72 -14.20 -4.96 -19.74
N ALA A 73 -14.48 -6.23 -20.03
CA ALA A 73 -13.60 -7.35 -19.64
C ALA A 73 -12.19 -7.22 -20.22
N PHE A 74 -12.07 -6.75 -21.47
CA PHE A 74 -10.77 -6.55 -22.10
C PHE A 74 -10.06 -5.27 -21.60
N TRP A 75 -10.78 -4.16 -21.46
CA TRP A 75 -10.17 -2.88 -21.08
C TRP A 75 -9.76 -2.80 -19.61
N LEU A 76 -10.54 -3.40 -18.69
CA LEU A 76 -10.24 -3.36 -17.26
C LEU A 76 -8.82 -3.85 -16.92
N PRO A 77 -8.42 -5.08 -17.27
CA PRO A 77 -7.10 -5.59 -16.94
C PRO A 77 -6.00 -4.87 -17.71
N LEU A 78 -6.25 -4.48 -18.97
CA LEU A 78 -5.29 -3.77 -19.81
C LEU A 78 -4.85 -2.43 -19.20
N VAL A 79 -5.76 -1.72 -18.52
CA VAL A 79 -5.45 -0.43 -17.86
C VAL A 79 -5.06 -0.62 -16.39
N ALA A 80 -5.74 -1.51 -15.67
CA ALA A 80 -5.51 -1.71 -14.24
C ALA A 80 -4.12 -2.32 -13.96
N LEU A 81 -3.61 -3.23 -14.81
CA LEU A 81 -2.28 -3.81 -14.63
C LEU A 81 -1.15 -2.78 -14.71
N PRO A 82 -1.04 -1.95 -15.77
CA PRO A 82 -0.02 -0.90 -15.84
C PRO A 82 -0.08 0.06 -14.65
N ILE A 83 -1.28 0.48 -14.24
CA ILE A 83 -1.45 1.37 -13.09
C ILE A 83 -0.93 0.69 -11.81
N MET A 84 -1.31 -0.57 -11.59
CA MET A 84 -0.86 -1.34 -10.43
C MET A 84 0.66 -1.50 -10.41
N ILE A 85 1.29 -1.79 -11.55
CA ILE A 85 2.75 -1.87 -11.68
C ILE A 85 3.40 -0.54 -11.28
N VAL A 86 2.90 0.59 -11.78
CA VAL A 86 3.43 1.92 -11.43
C VAL A 86 3.32 2.17 -9.93
N LEU A 87 2.17 1.85 -9.32
CA LEU A 87 1.97 2.00 -7.88
C LEU A 87 2.94 1.15 -7.06
N VAL A 88 3.17 -0.11 -7.45
CA VAL A 88 4.14 -1.00 -6.81
C VAL A 88 5.55 -0.44 -6.94
N VAL A 89 5.95 0.02 -8.12
CA VAL A 89 7.28 0.62 -8.35
C VAL A 89 7.49 1.85 -7.46
N VAL A 90 6.50 2.73 -7.37
CA VAL A 90 6.57 3.90 -6.47
C VAL A 90 6.72 3.45 -5.01
N LEU A 91 5.96 2.45 -4.57
CA LEU A 91 6.06 1.90 -3.23
C LEU A 91 7.46 1.33 -2.92
N VAL A 92 8.04 0.59 -3.88
CA VAL A 92 9.38 0.02 -3.77
C VAL A 92 10.43 1.12 -3.67
N ILE A 93 10.33 2.17 -4.48
CA ILE A 93 11.25 3.32 -4.43
C ILE A 93 11.15 4.02 -3.05
N MET A 94 9.94 4.24 -2.54
CA MET A 94 9.75 4.84 -1.21
C MET A 94 10.33 3.97 -0.09
N SER A 95 10.09 2.66 -0.14
CA SER A 95 10.61 1.69 0.83
C SER A 95 12.15 1.62 0.81
N ALA A 96 12.76 1.62 -0.39
CA ALA A 96 14.20 1.62 -0.55
C ALA A 96 14.85 2.89 0.03
N ARG A 97 14.22 4.06 -0.17
CA ARG A 97 14.68 5.33 0.38
C ARG A 97 14.63 5.33 1.92
N ASP A 98 13.62 4.71 2.53
CA ASP A 98 13.55 4.58 3.98
C ASP A 98 14.66 3.73 4.56
N LYS A 99 14.89 2.57 3.95
CA LYS A 99 15.95 1.66 4.38
C LYS A 99 17.33 2.33 4.30
N ALA A 100 17.57 3.12 3.25
CA ALA A 100 18.81 3.88 3.08
C ALA A 100 18.98 5.02 4.10
N SER A 101 17.90 5.71 4.47
CA SER A 101 17.94 6.77 5.47
C SER A 101 18.20 6.25 6.88
N THR A 102 17.65 5.07 7.21
CA THR A 102 17.82 4.43 8.53
C THR A 102 19.25 3.93 8.76
N HIS A 103 19.97 3.55 7.71
CA HIS A 103 21.37 3.11 7.80
C HIS A 103 22.39 4.25 7.87
N ARG A 104 21.99 5.50 7.61
CA ARG A 104 22.88 6.69 7.68
C ARG A 104 22.76 7.46 9.00
N ALA A 105 21.81 7.11 9.85
CA ALA A 105 21.59 7.70 11.18
C ALA A 105 22.21 6.81 12.27
#